data_AF-V6LD55-F1
#
_entry.id   AF-V6LD55-F1
#
_cell.length_a   1.000
_cell.length_b   1.000
_cell.length_c   1.000
_cell.angle_alpha   90.00
_cell.angle_beta   90.00
_cell.angle_gamma   90.00
#
_symmetry.space_group_name_H-M   'P 1'
#
loop_
_entity.id
_entity.type
_entity.pdbx_description
1 polymer ?
#
loop_
_entity_poly.entity_id
_entity_poly.type
_entity_poly.pdbx_seq_one_letter_code
_entity_poly.pdbx_strand_id
1 'polypeptide(L)'
;MTETGNCSNKVFTCKAGNFCPANSSTIVKCQPCSETMVYGQSCYCQDSKPIDNCQECAGNRCSKCLSQTFLQNGKCLDCPPYCDTCADTNSCITCTEGYEKNPYTGICELFCKSEDECLRIGEEFGEPATSMAQTCIPNCLVCFTTTTCEFCNPSGFISTLSGQCTSKCVNIQNGNYCDNGTAKPCDENLTSECKCGRADFCASCNQAGTQCKSVCRI
;
A
#
# COMPACT_ATOMS: atom_id res chain seq x y z
N MET A 1 -17.65 32.14 -28.84
CA MET A 1 -16.97 31.11 -28.05
C MET A 1 -17.41 29.77 -28.59
N THR A 2 -16.47 28.88 -28.94
CA THR A 2 -16.78 27.50 -29.33
C THR A 2 -17.31 26.74 -28.11
N GLU A 3 -18.36 25.97 -28.29
CA GLU A 3 -18.98 25.17 -27.23
C GLU A 3 -18.07 23.99 -26.87
N THR A 4 -17.57 23.94 -25.63
CA THR A 4 -16.61 22.90 -25.17
C THR A 4 -17.31 21.68 -24.54
N GLY A 5 -18.59 21.81 -24.20
CA GLY A 5 -19.36 20.81 -23.44
C GLY A 5 -19.24 21.00 -21.93
N ASN A 6 -19.94 20.13 -21.20
CA ASN A 6 -19.88 20.04 -19.74
C ASN A 6 -19.54 18.61 -19.32
N CYS A 7 -19.06 18.40 -18.11
CA CYS A 7 -18.68 17.07 -17.68
C CYS A 7 -18.61 16.94 -16.16
N SER A 8 -18.54 15.70 -15.69
CA SER A 8 -18.20 15.32 -14.33
C SER A 8 -17.49 13.97 -14.36
N ASN A 9 -17.16 13.39 -13.20
CA ASN A 9 -16.61 12.03 -13.14
C ASN A 9 -17.60 10.92 -13.61
N LYS A 10 -18.87 11.27 -13.87
CA LYS A 10 -19.90 10.35 -14.39
C LYS A 10 -20.55 10.82 -15.69
N VAL A 11 -20.28 12.05 -16.11
CA VAL A 11 -20.89 12.68 -17.29
C VAL A 11 -19.79 13.06 -18.26
N PHE A 12 -19.76 12.40 -19.41
CA PHE A 12 -18.68 12.51 -20.39
C PHE A 12 -19.18 13.20 -21.66
N THR A 13 -19.47 14.51 -21.62
CA THR A 13 -20.02 15.23 -22.80
C THR A 13 -19.12 16.33 -23.36
N CYS A 14 -17.83 16.30 -23.01
CA CYS A 14 -16.85 17.21 -23.61
C CYS A 14 -16.69 16.98 -25.12
N LYS A 15 -16.45 18.07 -25.84
CA LYS A 15 -16.11 18.07 -27.27
C LYS A 15 -14.65 17.72 -27.50
N ALA A 16 -14.35 17.18 -28.68
CA ALA A 16 -12.98 16.85 -29.07
C ALA A 16 -12.02 18.03 -28.85
N GLY A 17 -10.81 17.75 -28.33
CA GLY A 17 -9.81 18.76 -27.96
C GLY A 17 -10.04 19.40 -26.58
N ASN A 18 -10.98 18.89 -25.78
CA ASN A 18 -11.22 19.35 -24.41
C ASN A 18 -11.10 18.20 -23.40
N PHE A 19 -10.82 18.51 -22.15
CA PHE A 19 -10.79 17.58 -21.03
C PHE A 19 -11.78 18.00 -19.94
N CYS A 20 -12.04 17.05 -19.03
CA CYS A 20 -12.86 17.31 -17.86
C CYS A 20 -12.00 17.62 -16.63
N PRO A 21 -12.10 18.82 -16.03
CA PRO A 21 -11.34 19.13 -14.82
C PRO A 21 -11.99 18.60 -13.53
N ALA A 22 -13.25 18.14 -13.58
CA ALA A 22 -13.94 17.64 -12.40
C ALA A 22 -13.50 16.22 -12.01
N ASN A 23 -13.17 16.06 -10.73
CA ASN A 23 -12.91 14.78 -10.07
C ASN A 23 -14.12 14.27 -9.24
N SER A 24 -15.22 15.01 -9.24
CA SER A 24 -16.45 14.70 -8.49
C SER A 24 -17.67 14.65 -9.41
N SER A 25 -18.85 14.39 -8.84
CA SER A 25 -20.11 14.35 -9.58
C SER A 25 -20.63 15.73 -10.00
N THR A 26 -20.01 16.82 -9.54
CA THR A 26 -20.38 18.18 -9.90
C THR A 26 -20.10 18.42 -11.38
N ILE A 27 -21.11 18.91 -12.10
CA ILE A 27 -20.99 19.23 -13.52
C ILE A 27 -20.27 20.57 -13.68
N VAL A 28 -19.18 20.56 -14.45
CA VAL A 28 -18.37 21.74 -14.77
C VAL A 28 -18.22 21.89 -16.28
N LYS A 29 -17.78 23.07 -16.70
CA LYS A 29 -17.47 23.32 -18.11
C LYS A 29 -16.15 22.62 -18.50
N CYS A 30 -16.15 21.97 -19.66
CA CYS A 30 -14.93 21.37 -20.19
C CYS A 30 -13.91 22.45 -20.57
N GLN A 31 -12.63 22.12 -20.42
CA GLN A 31 -11.50 23.00 -20.69
C GLN A 31 -10.66 22.45 -21.86
N PRO A 32 -9.96 23.29 -22.64
CA PRO A 32 -9.06 22.80 -23.69
C PRO A 32 -7.98 21.88 -23.11
N CYS A 33 -7.65 20.79 -23.81
CA CYS A 33 -6.55 19.92 -23.39
C CYS A 33 -5.25 20.73 -23.26
N SER A 34 -4.51 20.52 -22.17
CA SER A 34 -3.38 21.36 -21.79
C SER A 34 -2.29 20.56 -21.08
N GLU A 35 -1.10 21.16 -21.00
CA GLU A 35 0.03 20.60 -20.23
C GLU A 35 -0.16 20.66 -18.71
N THR A 36 -1.19 21.36 -18.24
CA THR A 36 -1.53 21.46 -16.81
C THR A 36 -2.47 20.36 -16.34
N MET A 37 -2.88 19.47 -17.24
CA MET A 37 -3.67 18.30 -16.89
C MET A 37 -2.88 17.37 -15.98
N VAL A 38 -3.58 16.70 -15.07
CA VAL A 38 -2.97 15.81 -14.07
C VAL A 38 -3.51 14.38 -14.21
N TYR A 39 -2.75 13.42 -13.71
CA TYR A 39 -3.11 11.99 -13.74
C TYR A 39 -4.57 11.75 -13.32
N GLY A 40 -5.28 10.90 -14.07
CA GLY A 40 -6.72 10.65 -13.93
C GLY A 40 -7.60 11.59 -14.74
N GLN A 41 -7.06 12.67 -15.31
CA GLN A 41 -7.76 13.49 -16.30
C GLN A 41 -7.52 12.98 -17.72
N SER A 42 -8.47 13.27 -18.61
CA SER A 42 -8.49 12.67 -19.94
C SER A 42 -8.91 13.67 -21.00
N CYS A 43 -8.08 13.85 -22.01
CA CYS A 43 -8.41 14.59 -23.22
C CYS A 43 -9.40 13.77 -24.05
N TYR A 44 -10.40 14.44 -24.60
CA TYR A 44 -11.37 13.85 -25.49
C TYR A 44 -10.83 13.99 -26.92
N CYS A 45 -10.36 12.90 -27.52
CA CYS A 45 -9.97 12.88 -28.94
C CYS A 45 -11.15 12.70 -29.89
N GLN A 46 -12.30 12.31 -29.33
CA GLN A 46 -13.59 12.29 -29.99
C GLN A 46 -14.65 12.80 -29.02
N ASP A 47 -15.69 13.46 -29.54
CA ASP A 47 -16.82 13.93 -28.75
C ASP A 47 -17.34 12.85 -27.80
N SER A 48 -17.47 13.21 -26.52
CA SER A 48 -18.02 12.37 -25.46
C SER A 48 -17.27 11.05 -25.21
N LYS A 49 -16.05 10.90 -25.72
CA LYS A 49 -15.21 9.71 -25.55
C LYS A 49 -13.82 10.11 -25.05
N PRO A 50 -13.61 10.15 -23.73
CA PRO A 50 -12.28 10.37 -23.17
C PRO A 50 -11.36 9.18 -23.50
N ILE A 51 -10.08 9.46 -23.70
CA ILE A 51 -9.03 8.42 -23.65
C ILE A 51 -8.31 8.63 -22.33
N ASP A 52 -8.35 7.61 -21.46
CA ASP A 52 -7.79 7.70 -20.11
C ASP A 52 -6.34 8.15 -20.13
N ASN A 53 -6.02 9.13 -19.26
CA ASN A 53 -4.71 9.73 -19.11
C ASN A 53 -4.11 10.33 -20.40
N CYS A 54 -4.94 10.61 -21.42
CA CYS A 54 -4.48 11.26 -22.63
C CYS A 54 -4.35 12.77 -22.44
N GLN A 55 -3.20 13.32 -22.83
CA GLN A 55 -2.92 14.76 -22.79
C GLN A 55 -3.17 15.44 -24.13
N GLU A 56 -2.73 14.81 -25.23
CA GLU A 56 -2.83 15.38 -26.58
C GLU A 56 -3.35 14.34 -27.57
N CYS A 57 -4.09 14.81 -28.58
CA CYS A 57 -4.72 13.96 -29.59
C CYS A 57 -4.09 14.17 -30.97
N ALA A 58 -3.90 13.06 -31.69
CA ALA A 58 -3.68 13.05 -33.14
C ALA A 58 -4.88 12.40 -33.82
N GLY A 59 -5.82 13.23 -34.28
CA GLY A 59 -7.11 12.75 -34.77
C GLY A 59 -7.92 12.10 -33.64
N ASN A 60 -8.37 10.86 -33.85
CA ASN A 60 -9.15 10.09 -32.88
C ASN A 60 -8.31 9.21 -31.93
N ARG A 61 -6.99 9.41 -31.87
CA ARG A 61 -6.06 8.63 -31.04
C ARG A 61 -5.28 9.57 -30.14
N CYS A 62 -4.80 9.03 -29.01
CA CYS A 62 -3.86 9.76 -28.18
C CYS A 62 -2.49 9.83 -28.85
N SER A 63 -1.83 11.00 -28.80
CA SER A 63 -0.46 11.22 -29.27
C SER A 63 0.52 11.47 -28.14
N LYS A 64 0.04 11.89 -26.97
CA LYS A 64 0.85 12.13 -25.77
C LYS A 64 0.04 11.83 -24.53
N CYS A 65 0.65 11.11 -23.61
CA CYS A 65 0.04 10.70 -22.36
C CYS A 65 0.52 11.58 -21.21
N LEU A 66 -0.29 11.68 -20.16
CA LEU A 66 0.10 12.35 -18.92
C LEU A 66 1.20 11.57 -18.19
N SER A 67 1.93 12.25 -17.30
CA SER A 67 2.91 11.59 -16.41
C SER A 67 2.28 10.41 -15.67
N GLN A 68 3.12 9.44 -15.28
CA GLN A 68 2.76 8.13 -14.72
C GLN A 68 2.12 7.16 -15.73
N THR A 69 2.10 7.51 -17.02
CA THR A 69 1.64 6.63 -18.09
C THR A 69 2.55 6.72 -19.33
N PHE A 70 2.44 5.74 -20.22
CA PHE A 70 3.16 5.71 -21.49
C PHE A 70 2.24 5.41 -22.67
N LEU A 71 2.61 5.91 -23.85
CA LEU A 71 1.82 5.75 -25.07
C LEU A 71 2.06 4.37 -25.70
N GLN A 72 1.00 3.59 -25.84
CA GLN A 72 1.01 2.34 -26.59
C GLN A 72 -0.24 2.24 -27.48
N ASN A 73 -0.03 2.08 -28.79
CA ASN A 73 -1.12 1.90 -29.76
C ASN A 73 -2.20 3.00 -29.73
N GLY A 74 -1.84 4.24 -29.39
CA GLY A 74 -2.77 5.37 -29.30
C GLY A 74 -3.60 5.42 -28.02
N LYS A 75 -3.22 4.66 -27.00
CA LYS A 75 -3.76 4.65 -25.64
C LYS A 75 -2.64 4.89 -24.63
N CYS A 76 -3.02 5.32 -23.44
CA CYS A 76 -2.09 5.48 -22.32
C CYS A 76 -2.24 4.29 -21.39
N LEU A 77 -1.12 3.65 -21.07
CA LEU A 77 -1.03 2.57 -20.10
C LEU A 77 -0.24 3.04 -18.90
N ASP A 78 -0.61 2.56 -17.72
CA ASP A 78 0.04 2.98 -16.48
C ASP A 78 1.49 2.48 -16.42
N CYS A 79 2.35 3.34 -15.89
CA CYS A 79 3.70 2.97 -15.50
C CYS A 79 3.68 2.03 -14.28
N PRO A 80 4.80 1.35 -13.98
CA PRO A 80 4.96 0.66 -12.70
C PRO A 80 4.66 1.60 -11.51
N PRO A 81 4.33 1.06 -10.33
CA PRO A 81 4.19 1.85 -9.12
C PRO A 81 5.38 2.79 -8.88
N TYR A 82 5.10 4.00 -8.38
CA TYR A 82 6.09 5.03 -8.02
C TYR A 82 6.96 5.53 -9.17
N CYS A 83 6.48 5.36 -10.40
CA CYS A 83 7.18 5.75 -11.60
C CYS A 83 6.50 6.94 -12.30
N ASP A 84 7.21 8.04 -12.45
CA ASP A 84 6.70 9.24 -13.14
C ASP A 84 6.79 9.11 -14.67
N THR A 85 7.83 8.44 -15.18
CA THR A 85 7.99 8.18 -16.61
C THR A 85 8.53 6.79 -16.88
N CYS A 86 7.94 6.09 -17.84
CA CYS A 86 8.29 4.73 -18.24
C CYS A 86 8.21 4.55 -19.76
N ALA A 87 8.84 3.50 -20.28
CA ALA A 87 8.70 3.08 -21.68
C ALA A 87 7.72 1.90 -21.85
N ASP A 88 7.52 1.13 -20.79
CA ASP A 88 6.67 -0.05 -20.73
C ASP A 88 6.23 -0.32 -19.28
N THR A 89 5.38 -1.34 -19.08
CA THR A 89 4.81 -1.68 -17.77
C THR A 89 5.79 -2.29 -16.78
N ASN A 90 7.03 -2.59 -17.18
CA ASN A 90 8.01 -3.31 -16.37
C ASN A 90 9.29 -2.50 -16.10
N SER A 91 9.39 -1.27 -16.63
CA SER A 91 10.58 -0.45 -16.50
C SER A 91 10.23 0.97 -16.08
N CYS A 92 11.03 1.55 -15.19
CA CYS A 92 10.91 2.97 -14.87
C CYS A 92 12.13 3.77 -15.32
N ILE A 93 11.89 4.97 -15.86
CA ILE A 93 12.93 5.91 -16.29
C ILE A 93 13.18 6.93 -15.16
N THR A 94 12.13 7.57 -14.65
CA THR A 94 12.21 8.51 -13.53
C THR A 94 11.25 8.14 -12.41
N CYS A 95 11.75 8.07 -11.19
CA CYS A 95 10.95 7.79 -10.01
C CYS A 95 10.24 9.04 -9.51
N THR A 96 9.06 8.84 -8.93
CA THR A 96 8.37 9.86 -8.13
C THR A 96 9.25 10.30 -6.98
N GLU A 97 9.14 11.57 -6.57
CA GLU A 97 9.89 12.13 -5.44
C GLU A 97 9.78 11.24 -4.20
N GLY A 98 10.93 10.93 -3.57
CA GLY A 98 11.03 10.03 -2.42
C GLY A 98 11.33 8.57 -2.77
N TYR A 99 11.29 8.18 -4.05
CA TYR A 99 11.63 6.83 -4.50
C TYR A 99 12.90 6.84 -5.35
N GLU A 100 13.65 5.73 -5.35
CA GLU A 100 14.83 5.57 -6.21
C GLU A 100 14.72 4.31 -7.06
N LYS A 101 15.44 4.30 -8.18
CA LYS A 101 15.39 3.21 -9.14
C LYS A 101 16.26 2.06 -8.64
N ASN A 102 15.64 0.89 -8.44
CA ASN A 102 16.37 -0.32 -8.11
C ASN A 102 17.20 -0.79 -9.32
N PRO A 103 18.54 -0.91 -9.20
CA PRO A 103 19.40 -1.26 -10.32
C PRO A 103 19.24 -2.71 -10.79
N TYR A 104 18.67 -3.59 -9.97
CA TYR A 104 18.46 -5.01 -10.29
C TYR A 104 17.12 -5.26 -10.97
N THR A 105 16.05 -4.61 -10.50
CA THR A 105 14.69 -4.80 -11.03
C THR A 105 14.31 -3.77 -12.09
N GLY A 106 14.95 -2.59 -12.06
CA GLY A 106 14.67 -1.49 -12.99
C GLY A 106 13.40 -0.69 -12.67
N ILE A 107 12.74 -0.96 -11.54
CA ILE A 107 11.54 -0.27 -11.04
C ILE A 107 11.87 0.65 -9.85
N CYS A 108 10.94 1.55 -9.53
CA CYS A 108 11.12 2.50 -8.43
C CYS A 108 10.62 1.93 -7.13
N GLU A 109 11.47 2.01 -6.12
CA GLU A 109 11.24 1.45 -4.80
C GLU A 109 11.65 2.49 -3.76
N LEU A 110 11.15 2.34 -2.54
CA LEU A 110 11.54 3.21 -1.45
C LEU A 110 12.94 2.78 -0.95
N PHE A 111 13.90 3.69 -1.03
CA PHE A 111 15.25 3.47 -0.52
C PHE A 111 15.43 4.18 0.81
N CYS A 112 15.72 3.42 1.86
CA CYS A 112 16.07 3.98 3.15
C CYS A 112 17.58 4.25 3.21
N LYS A 113 17.99 5.53 3.30
CA LYS A 113 19.42 5.91 3.36
C LYS A 113 20.01 5.82 4.77
N SER A 114 19.19 5.67 5.80
CA SER A 114 19.60 5.46 7.19
C SER A 114 18.54 4.73 8.00
N GLU A 115 18.95 4.09 9.11
CA GLU A 115 18.03 3.46 10.08
C GLU A 115 16.99 4.46 10.63
N ASP A 116 17.36 5.75 10.75
CA ASP A 116 16.46 6.81 11.23
C ASP A 116 15.45 7.30 10.18
N GLU A 117 15.76 7.21 8.88
CA GLU A 117 14.83 7.55 7.78
C GLU A 117 13.89 6.40 7.41
N CYS A 118 14.24 5.17 7.79
CA CYS A 118 13.36 4.00 7.68
C CYS A 118 12.35 3.90 8.84
N LEU A 119 12.42 4.82 9.81
CA LEU A 119 11.45 4.87 10.89
C LEU A 119 10.12 5.43 10.40
N ARG A 120 9.17 4.49 10.25
CA ARG A 120 7.72 4.64 10.45
C ARG A 120 6.86 5.02 9.24
N ILE A 121 6.78 4.13 8.27
CA ILE A 121 5.57 4.01 7.44
C ILE A 121 5.10 2.55 7.38
N GLY A 122 4.59 1.99 8.50
CA GLY A 122 3.87 0.71 8.49
C GLY A 122 4.72 -0.55 8.28
N GLU A 123 4.15 -1.54 7.57
CA GLU A 123 4.52 -2.98 7.45
C GLU A 123 5.89 -3.28 6.77
N GLU A 124 6.87 -2.38 6.80
CA GLU A 124 8.14 -2.52 6.08
C GLU A 124 9.38 -2.29 6.98
N PHE A 125 10.43 -3.08 6.75
CA PHE A 125 11.71 -3.10 7.47
C PHE A 125 12.87 -2.85 6.49
N GLY A 126 13.77 -1.92 6.80
CA GLY A 126 14.94 -1.65 5.96
C GLY A 126 16.03 -2.72 6.08
N GLU A 127 16.49 -3.26 4.96
CA GLU A 127 17.64 -4.18 4.89
C GLU A 127 18.95 -3.37 4.74
N PRO A 128 19.85 -3.34 5.75
CA PRO A 128 21.05 -2.49 5.74
C PRO A 128 22.05 -2.84 4.63
N ALA A 129 22.06 -4.09 4.15
CA ALA A 129 22.97 -4.56 3.12
C ALA A 129 22.59 -4.09 1.71
N THR A 130 21.31 -3.81 1.48
CA THR A 130 20.78 -3.42 0.17
C THR A 130 20.18 -2.02 0.14
N SER A 131 20.00 -1.39 1.32
CA SER A 131 19.30 -0.10 1.49
C SER A 131 17.86 -0.11 0.95
N MET A 132 17.23 -1.29 0.90
CA MET A 132 15.87 -1.48 0.40
C MET A 132 14.90 -1.77 1.56
N ALA A 133 13.68 -1.24 1.46
CA ALA A 133 12.57 -1.66 2.32
C ALA A 133 12.11 -3.08 1.94
N GLN A 134 12.01 -3.97 2.92
CA GLN A 134 11.41 -5.28 2.79
C GLN A 134 10.13 -5.35 3.59
N THR A 135 9.12 -6.00 3.03
CA THR A 135 7.85 -6.19 3.72
C THR A 135 8.02 -7.16 4.89
N CYS A 136 7.39 -6.83 6.02
CA CYS A 136 7.27 -7.73 7.15
C CYS A 136 6.45 -8.98 6.77
N ILE A 137 6.52 -10.02 7.62
CA ILE A 137 5.61 -11.17 7.48
C ILE A 137 4.13 -10.72 7.47
N PRO A 138 3.22 -11.47 6.83
CA PRO A 138 1.81 -11.10 6.77
C PRO A 138 1.19 -10.81 8.14
N ASN A 139 0.35 -9.77 8.20
CA ASN A 139 -0.34 -9.30 9.41
C ASN A 139 0.58 -8.72 10.48
N CYS A 140 1.84 -8.41 10.13
CA CYS A 140 2.77 -7.72 10.98
C CYS A 140 2.81 -6.23 10.64
N LEU A 141 2.47 -5.38 11.60
CA LEU A 141 2.50 -3.92 11.45
C LEU A 141 3.90 -3.33 11.69
N VAL A 142 4.72 -4.00 12.52
CA VAL A 142 6.09 -3.60 12.83
C VAL A 142 6.94 -4.86 13.02
N CYS A 143 8.03 -5.02 12.29
CA CYS A 143 8.92 -6.17 12.42
C CYS A 143 10.37 -5.79 12.77
N PHE A 144 11.03 -6.67 13.50
CA PHE A 144 12.46 -6.59 13.85
C PHE A 144 13.35 -7.18 12.75
N THR A 145 12.83 -8.18 12.02
CA THR A 145 13.42 -8.70 10.79
C THR A 145 12.28 -9.10 9.84
N THR A 146 12.57 -9.40 8.58
CA THR A 146 11.56 -9.91 7.63
C THR A 146 10.91 -11.23 8.04
N THR A 147 11.47 -11.92 9.03
CA THR A 147 10.90 -13.15 9.60
C THR A 147 10.37 -12.98 11.02
N THR A 148 10.62 -11.87 11.69
CA THR A 148 10.28 -11.68 13.12
C THR A 148 9.51 -10.39 13.32
N CYS A 149 8.23 -10.52 13.66
CA CYS A 149 7.33 -9.44 13.98
C CYS A 149 7.46 -8.96 15.43
N GLU A 150 7.48 -7.65 15.61
CA GLU A 150 7.37 -6.98 16.90
C GLU A 150 5.89 -6.74 17.27
N PHE A 151 5.11 -6.20 16.31
CA PHE A 151 3.70 -5.86 16.55
C PHE A 151 2.78 -6.39 15.45
N CYS A 152 1.97 -7.39 15.79
CA CYS A 152 0.94 -7.92 14.89
C CYS A 152 -0.30 -7.03 14.84
N ASN A 153 -1.06 -7.13 13.75
CA ASN A 153 -2.30 -6.39 13.58
C ASN A 153 -3.33 -6.75 14.68
N PRO A 154 -3.69 -5.80 15.57
CA PRO A 154 -4.50 -6.09 16.75
C PRO A 154 -5.96 -6.42 16.41
N SER A 155 -6.40 -6.16 15.17
CA SER A 155 -7.77 -6.44 14.69
C SER A 155 -8.08 -7.93 14.54
N GLY A 156 -7.07 -8.80 14.55
CA GLY A 156 -7.31 -10.23 14.41
C GLY A 156 -6.13 -11.13 14.75
N PHE A 157 -4.97 -10.56 15.11
CA PHE A 157 -3.74 -11.32 15.27
C PHE A 157 -3.06 -11.03 16.60
N ILE A 158 -2.23 -11.98 17.04
CA ILE A 158 -1.37 -11.87 18.20
C ILE A 158 0.04 -12.35 17.85
N SER A 159 1.03 -11.84 18.58
CA SER A 159 2.41 -12.27 18.47
C SER A 159 2.62 -13.60 19.19
N THR A 160 3.29 -14.52 18.53
CA THR A 160 3.85 -15.74 19.13
C THR A 160 5.18 -15.43 19.83
N LEU A 161 5.66 -16.36 20.67
CA LEU A 161 6.96 -16.24 21.33
C LEU A 161 8.14 -16.19 20.34
N SER A 162 7.97 -16.75 19.15
CA SER A 162 8.96 -16.69 18.07
C SER A 162 8.79 -15.47 17.15
N GLY A 163 7.95 -14.50 17.51
CA GLY A 163 7.71 -13.30 16.71
C GLY A 163 6.89 -13.53 15.43
N GLN A 164 6.15 -14.63 15.30
CA GLN A 164 5.16 -14.80 14.22
C GLN A 164 3.80 -14.20 14.59
N CYS A 165 3.00 -13.81 13.59
CA CYS A 165 1.62 -13.39 13.78
C CYS A 165 0.64 -14.53 13.52
N THR A 166 -0.18 -14.86 14.52
CA THR A 166 -1.21 -15.91 14.41
C THR A 166 -2.57 -15.38 14.82
N SER A 167 -3.64 -16.09 14.45
CA SER A 167 -5.00 -15.63 14.74
C SER A 167 -5.23 -15.47 16.24
N LYS A 168 -5.88 -14.35 16.60
CA LYS A 168 -6.25 -14.03 17.98
C LYS A 168 -7.42 -14.89 18.43
N CYS A 169 -7.36 -15.32 19.68
CA CYS A 169 -8.48 -15.98 20.34
C CYS A 169 -9.45 -14.95 20.93
N VAL A 170 -10.74 -15.14 20.68
CA VAL A 170 -11.78 -14.27 21.25
C VAL A 170 -12.14 -14.77 22.65
N ASN A 171 -12.21 -13.86 23.63
CA ASN A 171 -12.64 -14.15 25.01
C ASN A 171 -11.85 -15.28 25.71
N ILE A 172 -10.54 -15.33 25.48
CA ILE A 172 -9.66 -16.31 26.12
C ILE A 172 -9.74 -16.22 27.65
N GLN A 173 -9.90 -17.38 28.30
CA GLN A 173 -10.00 -17.49 29.75
C GLN A 173 -8.61 -17.50 30.40
N ASN A 174 -8.54 -17.08 31.66
CA ASN A 174 -7.32 -17.16 32.44
C ASN A 174 -6.82 -18.61 32.53
N GLY A 175 -5.50 -18.80 32.44
CA GLY A 175 -4.87 -20.13 32.42
C GLY A 175 -4.80 -20.78 31.04
N ASN A 176 -5.20 -20.07 29.98
CA ASN A 176 -5.02 -20.50 28.60
C ASN A 176 -4.12 -19.54 27.81
N TYR A 177 -3.39 -20.08 26.84
CA TYR A 177 -2.74 -19.32 25.77
C TYR A 177 -3.50 -19.52 24.46
N CYS A 178 -3.21 -18.69 23.47
CA CYS A 178 -3.86 -18.77 22.18
C CYS A 178 -2.94 -19.41 21.16
N ASP A 179 -3.31 -20.60 20.69
CA ASP A 179 -2.62 -21.28 19.62
C ASP A 179 -3.38 -21.10 18.31
N ASN A 180 -2.99 -20.06 17.55
CA ASN A 180 -3.55 -19.74 16.24
C ASN A 180 -5.09 -19.78 16.19
N GLY A 181 -5.72 -18.97 17.03
CA GLY A 181 -7.18 -18.87 17.15
C GLY A 181 -7.83 -19.91 18.06
N THR A 182 -7.08 -20.89 18.56
CA THR A 182 -7.57 -21.94 19.47
C THR A 182 -7.01 -21.76 20.88
N ALA A 183 -7.88 -21.58 21.88
CA ALA A 183 -7.44 -21.50 23.27
C ALA A 183 -6.98 -22.87 23.78
N LYS A 184 -5.76 -22.94 24.34
CA LYS A 184 -5.18 -24.15 24.94
C LYS A 184 -4.70 -23.87 26.38
N PRO A 185 -4.74 -24.86 27.29
CA PRO A 185 -4.18 -24.73 28.62
C PRO A 185 -2.71 -24.33 28.57
N CYS A 186 -2.27 -23.43 29.47
CA CYS A 186 -0.86 -23.05 29.54
C CYS A 186 0.01 -24.21 30.00
N ASP A 187 0.99 -24.55 29.16
CA ASP A 187 1.98 -25.59 29.39
C ASP A 187 3.37 -25.10 28.93
N GLU A 188 4.40 -25.94 29.02
CA GLU A 188 5.79 -25.55 28.67
C GLU A 188 6.02 -25.32 27.16
N ASN A 189 5.08 -25.74 26.30
CA ASN A 189 5.16 -25.62 24.84
C ASN A 189 4.26 -24.49 24.29
N LEU A 190 3.92 -23.50 25.11
CA LEU A 190 3.10 -22.38 24.69
C LEU A 190 3.68 -21.66 23.45
N THR A 191 2.83 -21.33 22.49
CA THR A 191 3.22 -20.59 21.28
C THR A 191 2.96 -19.08 21.43
N SER A 192 2.10 -18.66 22.35
CA SER A 192 1.81 -17.27 22.70
C SER A 192 1.79 -17.11 24.22
N GLU A 193 1.87 -15.89 24.74
CA GLU A 193 1.71 -15.65 26.18
C GLU A 193 0.44 -16.27 26.76
N CYS A 194 0.55 -16.75 27.99
CA CYS A 194 -0.53 -17.26 28.81
C CYS A 194 -1.37 -16.11 29.36
N LYS A 195 -2.69 -16.19 29.23
CA LYS A 195 -3.59 -15.20 29.82
C LYS A 195 -3.66 -15.40 31.33
N CYS A 196 -3.11 -14.48 32.11
CA CYS A 196 -3.21 -14.50 33.58
C CYS A 196 -3.73 -13.15 34.11
N GLY A 197 -5.03 -12.91 33.97
CA GLY A 197 -5.66 -11.66 34.37
C GLY A 197 -5.19 -10.48 33.51
N ARG A 198 -4.59 -9.47 34.15
CA ARG A 198 -4.02 -8.29 33.48
C ARG A 198 -2.50 -8.33 33.36
N ALA A 199 -1.87 -9.46 33.72
CA ALA A 199 -0.43 -9.62 33.59
C ALA A 199 -0.08 -9.99 32.14
N ASP A 200 1.02 -9.42 31.66
CA ASP A 200 1.56 -9.63 30.32
C ASP A 200 2.82 -10.52 30.41
N PHE A 201 3.19 -11.16 29.29
CA PHE A 201 4.38 -12.02 29.15
C PHE A 201 4.42 -13.23 30.10
N CYS A 202 3.26 -13.79 30.48
CA CYS A 202 3.23 -14.96 31.34
C CYS A 202 3.49 -16.25 30.55
N ALA A 203 4.35 -17.12 31.06
CA ALA A 203 4.46 -18.51 30.60
C ALA A 203 3.47 -19.44 31.35
N SER A 204 3.14 -19.13 32.60
CA SER A 204 2.11 -19.84 33.37
C SER A 204 1.45 -18.93 34.39
N CYS A 205 0.25 -19.30 34.86
CA CYS A 205 -0.46 -18.56 35.91
C CYS A 205 -0.25 -19.16 37.31
N ASN A 206 -0.45 -18.33 38.33
CA ASN A 206 -0.61 -18.80 39.71
C ASN A 206 -1.91 -19.62 39.87
N GLN A 207 -2.11 -20.27 41.03
CA GLN A 207 -3.32 -21.07 41.29
C GLN A 207 -4.63 -20.29 41.11
N ALA A 208 -4.62 -18.97 41.34
CA ALA A 208 -5.79 -18.12 41.17
C ALA A 208 -6.03 -17.69 39.71
N GLY A 209 -5.10 -17.94 38.78
CA GLY A 209 -5.19 -17.52 37.38
C GLY A 209 -5.03 -16.01 37.15
N THR A 210 -4.67 -15.22 38.16
CA THR A 210 -4.73 -13.75 38.12
C THR A 210 -3.37 -13.06 37.96
N GLN A 211 -2.27 -13.81 38.11
CA GLN A 211 -0.91 -13.30 38.00
C GLN A 211 0.00 -14.34 37.33
N CYS A 212 1.09 -13.89 36.69
CA CYS A 212 2.11 -14.81 36.19
C CYS A 212 2.74 -15.58 37.37
N LYS A 213 2.80 -16.90 37.27
CA LYS A 213 3.67 -17.76 38.09
C LYS A 213 5.06 -17.84 37.50
N SER A 214 5.16 -17.88 36.18
CA SER A 214 6.42 -17.78 35.43
C SER A 214 6.23 -16.88 34.22
N VAL A 215 7.31 -16.29 33.75
CA VAL A 215 7.34 -15.36 32.61
C VAL A 215 7.97 -16.03 31.38
N CYS A 216 7.55 -15.62 30.20
CA CYS A 216 8.18 -16.02 28.95
C CYS A 216 9.63 -15.53 28.94
N ARG A 217 10.58 -16.42 28.62
CA ARG A 217 11.96 -16.01 28.36
C ARG A 217 12.04 -15.60 26.89
N ILE A 218 12.35 -14.34 26.66
CA ILE A 218 12.68 -13.76 25.35
C ILE A 218 14.18 -13.97 25.14
#